data_AF-A0A914ZMM3-F1
#
_entry.id   AF-A0A914ZMM3-F1
#
_cell.length_a   1.000
_cell.length_b   1.000
_cell.length_c   1.000
_cell.angle_alpha   90.00
_cell.angle_beta   90.00
_cell.angle_gamma   90.00
#
_symmetry.space_group_name_H-M   'P 1'
#
loop_
_entity.id
_entity.type
_entity.pdbx_description
1 polymer ?
#
loop_
_entity_poly.entity_id
_entity_poly.type
_entity_poly.pdbx_seq_one_letter_code
_entity_poly.pdbx_strand_id
1 'polypeptide(L)'
;MLPSNDPLFRAFSQPTPRFVINDNNTPYKSDVYHLENNSEEIFARKVFIGGLPFDINQAEIVSTFSQFGSMVVDWPCRSDTPLKPRSTHPPQAARSLKGYVFIVFEEETSVQRLVRRCHKDGDDYYLLLSSPTMKNKPVQIRPWRLADISYKLLENMDLDSRRTVFIGGVPRPTKAGDLARLLERLYGCVCYAGIDIDPELKYPKGAARVTFATTAAFIAAITGRFVNIICGGITKRVEIKPYVMDEQMCDECYGARCADKYAAYFCGDVSCLQYFCEECWDQRHNSDKIYIAHKPLVRLGDQIKMLPQGPHLKYPFVQKDLHICEGFQCVGQRTCFSLRQPTRCF
;
A
#
# COMPACT_ATOMS: atom_id res chain seq x y z
N MET A 1 -20.47 7.78 32.11
CA MET A 1 -21.76 7.27 31.60
C MET A 1 -22.10 8.09 30.37
N LEU A 2 -22.09 7.49 29.18
CA LEU A 2 -22.65 8.17 28.00
C LEU A 2 -24.19 8.13 28.14
N PRO A 3 -24.90 9.21 27.81
CA PRO A 3 -26.35 9.28 28.01
C PRO A 3 -27.07 8.21 27.17
N SER A 4 -28.10 7.57 27.74
CA SER A 4 -28.92 6.51 27.12
C SER A 4 -29.66 6.89 25.82
N ASN A 5 -29.46 8.11 25.34
CA ASN A 5 -30.03 8.65 24.11
C ASN A 5 -29.07 8.58 22.91
N ASP A 6 -27.87 8.02 23.07
CA ASP A 6 -26.99 7.74 21.93
C ASP A 6 -27.69 6.75 20.96
N PRO A 7 -27.92 7.14 19.69
CA PRO A 7 -28.57 6.29 18.69
C PRO A 7 -27.92 4.91 18.57
N LEU A 8 -26.59 4.82 18.72
CA LEU A 8 -25.86 3.56 18.67
C LEU A 8 -26.22 2.68 19.88
N PHE A 9 -26.28 3.25 21.09
CA PHE A 9 -26.65 2.50 22.29
C PHE A 9 -28.09 1.94 22.19
N ARG A 10 -29.01 2.71 21.60
CA ARG A 10 -30.39 2.24 21.34
C ARG A 10 -30.41 1.09 20.32
N ALA A 11 -29.61 1.18 19.26
CA ALA A 11 -29.51 0.13 18.24
C ALA A 11 -28.95 -1.20 18.79
N PHE A 12 -28.02 -1.15 19.74
CA PHE A 12 -27.53 -2.34 20.45
C PHE A 12 -28.53 -2.92 21.47
N SER A 13 -29.58 -2.18 21.83
CA SER A 13 -30.54 -2.54 22.88
C SER A 13 -31.86 -3.13 22.35
N GLN A 14 -32.06 -3.17 21.02
CA GLN A 14 -33.27 -3.76 20.44
C GLN A 14 -33.10 -5.28 20.27
N PRO A 15 -34.09 -6.09 20.71
CA PRO A 15 -34.11 -7.51 20.39
C PRO A 15 -34.34 -7.70 18.89
N THR A 16 -33.65 -8.67 18.29
CA THR A 16 -33.80 -9.07 16.89
C THR A 16 -35.28 -9.36 16.58
N PRO A 17 -35.85 -8.82 15.48
CA PRO A 17 -37.22 -9.15 15.10
C PRO A 17 -37.30 -10.64 14.73
N ARG A 18 -38.21 -11.37 15.40
CA ARG A 18 -38.68 -12.67 14.93
C ARG A 18 -39.53 -12.46 13.69
N PHE A 19 -39.14 -13.09 12.58
CA PHE A 19 -39.90 -13.09 11.34
C PHE A 19 -41.27 -13.77 11.56
N VAL A 20 -42.34 -13.03 11.31
CA VAL A 20 -43.71 -13.57 11.17
C VAL A 20 -44.01 -13.59 9.67
N ILE A 21 -44.29 -14.78 9.15
CA ILE A 21 -44.73 -15.02 7.78
C ILE A 21 -46.20 -14.58 7.69
N ASN A 22 -46.54 -13.78 6.67
CA ASN A 22 -47.89 -13.77 6.14
C ASN A 22 -47.88 -13.48 4.63
N ASP A 23 -48.50 -14.39 3.88
CA ASP A 23 -48.68 -14.38 2.44
C ASP A 23 -49.66 -13.30 1.97
N ASN A 24 -49.42 -12.72 0.78
CA ASN A 24 -50.41 -12.53 -0.31
C ASN A 24 -49.85 -11.74 -1.51
N ASN A 25 -49.30 -12.50 -2.47
CA ASN A 25 -49.61 -12.58 -3.91
C ASN A 25 -49.82 -11.34 -4.85
N THR A 26 -49.06 -11.39 -5.97
CA THR A 26 -49.33 -10.95 -7.37
C THR A 26 -48.70 -9.61 -7.89
N PRO A 27 -48.46 -9.44 -9.22
CA PRO A 27 -47.15 -9.73 -9.83
C PRO A 27 -46.68 -8.69 -10.88
N TYR A 28 -45.39 -8.35 -10.96
CA TYR A 28 -44.82 -7.88 -12.23
C TYR A 28 -43.38 -8.36 -12.40
N LYS A 29 -43.21 -9.18 -13.44
CA LYS A 29 -41.98 -9.83 -13.88
C LYS A 29 -41.03 -8.81 -14.52
N SER A 30 -39.80 -8.77 -14.03
CA SER A 30 -38.62 -8.49 -14.85
C SER A 30 -37.44 -9.26 -14.25
N ASP A 31 -37.32 -10.51 -14.69
CA ASP A 31 -36.28 -11.45 -14.28
C ASP A 31 -34.93 -11.02 -14.88
N VAL A 32 -34.14 -10.27 -14.10
CA VAL A 32 -32.68 -10.26 -14.24
C VAL A 32 -32.16 -11.14 -13.12
N TYR A 33 -31.64 -12.30 -13.51
CA TYR A 33 -31.05 -13.29 -12.61
C TYR A 33 -29.92 -12.65 -11.79
N HIS A 34 -30.26 -12.19 -10.59
CA HIS A 34 -29.33 -12.10 -9.47
C HIS A 34 -28.99 -13.54 -9.08
N LEU A 35 -28.00 -14.15 -9.75
CA LEU A 35 -27.16 -15.12 -9.07
C LEU A 35 -26.32 -14.32 -8.07
N GLU A 36 -26.92 -13.99 -6.93
CA GLU A 36 -26.14 -13.75 -5.72
C GLU A 36 -25.46 -15.08 -5.40
N ASN A 37 -24.23 -15.23 -5.90
CA ASN A 37 -23.28 -16.12 -5.27
C ASN A 37 -23.29 -15.74 -3.79
N ASN A 38 -23.70 -16.70 -2.96
CA ASN A 38 -23.59 -16.67 -1.50
C ASN A 38 -22.10 -16.75 -1.09
N SER A 39 -21.24 -15.97 -1.75
CA SER A 39 -19.84 -15.77 -1.39
C SER A 39 -19.81 -14.72 -0.29
N GLU A 40 -19.65 -15.15 0.94
CA GLU A 40 -19.45 -14.24 2.06
C GLU A 40 -18.30 -13.27 1.78
N GLU A 41 -18.46 -12.01 2.19
CA GLU A 41 -17.43 -11.00 2.05
C GLU A 41 -16.12 -11.47 2.70
N ILE A 42 -15.02 -11.37 1.96
CA ILE A 42 -13.69 -11.74 2.44
C ILE A 42 -12.93 -10.48 2.85
N PHE A 43 -12.31 -10.53 4.02
CA PHE A 43 -11.59 -9.41 4.61
C PHE A 43 -10.13 -9.76 4.89
N ALA A 44 -9.27 -8.73 4.86
CA ALA A 44 -7.90 -8.84 5.34
C ALA A 44 -7.86 -9.19 6.83
N ARG A 45 -6.85 -9.95 7.22
CA ARG A 45 -6.63 -10.40 8.61
C ARG A 45 -6.36 -9.26 9.59
N LYS A 46 -5.83 -8.14 9.09
CA LYS A 46 -5.56 -6.93 9.88
C LYS A 46 -6.79 -6.02 9.91
N VAL A 47 -7.24 -5.68 11.11
CA VAL A 47 -8.44 -4.89 11.37
C VAL A 47 -8.06 -3.67 12.21
N PHE A 48 -8.59 -2.50 11.87
CA PHE A 48 -8.45 -1.29 12.68
C PHE A 48 -9.58 -1.22 13.71
N ILE A 49 -9.25 -0.93 14.96
CA ILE A 49 -10.21 -0.71 16.05
C ILE A 49 -10.01 0.70 16.61
N GLY A 50 -11.01 1.57 16.45
CA GLY A 50 -10.97 2.96 16.88
C GLY A 50 -11.97 3.30 17.99
N GLY A 51 -11.73 4.41 18.69
CA GLY A 51 -12.63 4.88 19.76
C GLY A 51 -12.49 4.12 21.07
N LEU A 52 -11.35 3.45 21.31
CA LEU A 52 -11.10 2.66 22.51
C LEU A 52 -11.30 3.48 23.82
N PRO A 53 -11.75 2.85 24.93
CA PRO A 53 -11.66 3.46 26.25
C PRO A 53 -10.20 3.84 26.58
N PHE A 54 -9.98 4.97 27.25
CA PHE A 54 -8.63 5.49 27.53
C PHE A 54 -7.84 4.59 28.50
N ASP A 55 -8.55 3.80 29.30
CA ASP A 55 -8.03 2.89 30.32
C ASP A 55 -8.06 1.42 29.88
N ILE A 56 -8.43 1.13 28.62
CA ILE A 56 -8.42 -0.25 28.11
C ILE A 56 -7.00 -0.81 28.14
N ASN A 57 -6.85 -2.05 28.59
CA ASN A 57 -5.57 -2.75 28.54
C ASN A 57 -5.58 -3.88 27.48
N GLN A 58 -4.40 -4.43 27.20
CA GLN A 58 -4.26 -5.50 26.21
C GLN A 58 -5.02 -6.78 26.59
N ALA A 59 -5.11 -7.12 27.88
CA ALA A 59 -5.80 -8.32 28.33
C ALA A 59 -7.31 -8.24 28.04
N GLU A 60 -7.92 -7.07 28.19
CA GLU A 60 -9.33 -6.84 27.87
C GLU A 60 -9.61 -6.92 26.36
N ILE A 61 -8.70 -6.38 25.54
CA ILE A 61 -8.76 -6.51 24.07
C ILE A 61 -8.64 -7.98 23.69
N VAL A 62 -7.62 -8.68 24.19
CA VAL A 62 -7.44 -10.11 23.91
C VAL A 62 -8.65 -10.91 24.35
N SER A 63 -9.17 -10.69 25.57
CA SER A 63 -10.36 -11.37 26.08
C SER A 63 -11.61 -11.12 25.22
N THR A 64 -11.73 -9.93 24.62
CA THR A 64 -12.89 -9.58 23.80
C THR A 64 -12.78 -10.14 22.39
N PHE A 65 -11.60 -10.12 21.78
CA PHE A 65 -11.45 -10.45 20.36
C PHE A 65 -11.00 -11.88 20.10
N SER A 66 -10.39 -12.57 21.08
CA SER A 66 -9.95 -13.98 20.92
C SER A 66 -11.13 -14.95 20.73
N GLN A 67 -12.34 -14.58 21.17
CA GLN A 67 -13.56 -15.36 20.90
C GLN A 67 -13.84 -15.53 19.38
N PHE A 68 -13.29 -14.64 18.55
CA PHE A 68 -13.42 -14.71 17.10
C PHE A 68 -12.27 -15.48 16.44
N GLY A 69 -11.26 -15.93 17.17
CA GLY A 69 -10.10 -16.67 16.61
C GLY A 69 -8.75 -16.22 17.20
N SER A 70 -7.69 -16.96 16.90
CA SER A 70 -6.33 -16.60 17.32
C SER A 70 -5.93 -15.25 16.72
N MET A 71 -5.36 -14.38 17.56
CA MET A 71 -5.08 -13.00 17.22
C MET A 71 -3.88 -12.43 17.98
N VAL A 72 -3.26 -11.42 17.37
CA VAL A 72 -2.24 -10.60 18.00
C VAL A 72 -2.65 -9.12 17.97
N VAL A 73 -2.26 -8.40 19.02
CA VAL A 73 -2.51 -6.97 19.16
C VAL A 73 -1.30 -6.20 18.64
N ASP A 74 -1.51 -5.37 17.62
CA ASP A 74 -0.50 -4.52 16.99
C ASP A 74 -0.77 -3.05 17.37
N TRP A 75 -0.02 -2.57 18.36
CA TRP A 75 -0.07 -1.16 18.75
C TRP A 75 0.74 -0.31 17.79
N PRO A 76 0.22 0.83 17.31
CA PRO A 76 0.99 1.71 16.43
C PRO A 76 2.16 2.35 17.21
N CYS A 77 3.34 1.73 17.16
CA CYS A 77 4.55 2.27 17.75
C CYS A 77 4.92 3.62 17.12
N ARG A 78 5.39 4.58 17.93
CA ARG A 78 6.06 5.76 17.40
C ARG A 78 7.44 5.32 16.95
N SER A 79 7.79 5.55 15.69
CA SER A 79 9.21 5.59 15.29
C SER A 79 9.89 6.69 16.10
N ASP A 80 11.06 6.37 16.64
CA ASP A 80 11.85 7.16 17.58
C ASP A 80 11.79 8.67 17.37
N THR A 81 11.20 9.36 18.36
CA THR A 81 11.73 10.66 18.77
C THR A 81 12.68 10.33 19.92
N PRO A 82 13.96 10.74 19.91
CA PRO A 82 14.87 10.48 21.02
C PRO A 82 14.25 11.06 22.29
N LEU A 83 13.77 10.19 23.17
CA LEU A 83 13.18 10.58 24.43
C LEU A 83 14.28 11.24 25.27
N LYS A 84 14.14 12.54 25.53
CA LYS A 84 14.73 13.15 26.73
C LYS A 84 14.30 12.30 27.94
N PRO A 85 15.22 11.85 28.80
CA PRO A 85 14.88 10.98 29.93
C PRO A 85 14.33 11.84 31.08
N ARG A 86 13.03 12.16 31.05
CA ARG A 86 12.29 12.60 32.24
C ARG A 86 10.82 12.19 32.15
N SER A 87 10.54 10.92 32.43
CA SER A 87 9.27 10.53 33.05
C SER A 87 9.42 9.12 33.64
N THR A 88 9.18 8.99 34.93
CA THR A 88 9.24 7.76 35.74
C THR A 88 7.98 6.89 35.59
N HIS A 89 7.16 7.10 34.55
CA HIS A 89 5.96 6.30 34.29
C HIS A 89 6.19 5.24 33.20
N PRO A 90 5.64 4.02 33.36
CA PRO A 90 5.91 2.91 32.46
C PRO A 90 5.40 3.18 31.03
N PRO A 91 6.03 2.57 30.00
CA PRO A 91 5.72 2.77 28.57
C PRO A 91 4.30 2.32 28.15
N GLN A 92 3.51 1.74 29.07
CA GLN A 92 2.16 1.23 28.81
C GLN A 92 1.14 2.37 28.62
N ALA A 93 1.26 3.47 29.36
CA ALA A 93 0.33 4.61 29.26
C ALA A 93 0.43 5.34 27.90
N ALA A 94 1.63 5.40 27.32
CA ALA A 94 1.87 6.02 26.00
C ALA A 94 1.23 5.24 24.83
N ARG A 95 0.96 3.94 25.01
CA ARG A 95 0.35 3.07 23.99
C ARG A 95 -1.18 3.26 23.90
N SER A 96 -1.86 3.49 25.03
CA SER A 96 -3.32 3.68 25.11
C SER A 96 -3.81 5.06 24.61
N LEU A 97 -2.95 6.09 24.68
CA LEU A 97 -3.28 7.49 24.37
C LEU A 97 -3.78 7.76 22.95
N LYS A 98 -3.59 6.83 22.01
CA LYS A 98 -4.06 7.01 20.62
C LYS A 98 -5.55 6.71 20.43
N GLY A 99 -6.19 6.03 21.38
CA GLY A 99 -7.62 5.67 21.27
C GLY A 99 -7.94 4.71 20.12
N TYR A 100 -6.92 4.05 19.53
CA TYR A 100 -7.08 3.03 18.50
C TYR A 100 -5.96 1.98 18.56
N VAL A 101 -6.24 0.78 18.02
CA VAL A 101 -5.30 -0.34 17.90
C VAL A 101 -5.51 -1.08 16.57
N PHE A 102 -4.52 -1.86 16.14
CA PHE A 102 -4.74 -2.87 15.11
C PHE A 102 -4.78 -4.26 15.74
N ILE A 103 -5.64 -5.11 15.20
CA ILE A 103 -5.69 -6.53 15.51
C ILE A 103 -5.35 -7.29 14.25
N VAL A 104 -4.52 -8.32 14.37
CA VAL A 104 -4.20 -9.22 13.27
C VAL A 104 -4.64 -10.62 13.67
N PHE A 105 -5.63 -11.16 12.98
CA PHE A 105 -6.05 -12.56 13.13
C PHE A 105 -5.14 -13.50 12.36
N GLU A 106 -5.08 -14.76 12.77
CA GLU A 106 -4.41 -15.82 11.99
C GLU A 106 -5.21 -16.19 10.73
N GLU A 107 -6.55 -16.20 10.82
CA GLU A 107 -7.44 -16.61 9.74
C GLU A 107 -8.39 -15.50 9.27
N GLU A 108 -8.66 -15.41 7.97
CA GLU A 108 -9.63 -14.46 7.38
C GLU A 108 -11.07 -14.73 7.88
N THR A 109 -11.42 -16.00 8.14
CA THR A 109 -12.71 -16.43 8.71
C THR A 109 -12.99 -15.85 10.10
N SER A 110 -11.93 -15.52 10.85
CA SER A 110 -12.03 -14.88 12.17
C SER A 110 -12.56 -13.45 12.04
N VAL A 111 -12.12 -12.73 11.00
CA VAL A 111 -12.61 -11.38 10.70
C VAL A 111 -14.06 -11.43 10.25
N GLN A 112 -14.46 -12.42 9.46
CA GLN A 112 -15.88 -12.63 9.10
C GLN A 112 -16.74 -12.86 10.34
N ARG A 113 -16.32 -13.71 11.28
CA ARG A 113 -17.03 -13.93 12.55
C ARG A 113 -17.15 -12.64 13.38
N LEU A 114 -16.08 -11.85 13.46
CA LEU A 114 -16.10 -10.54 14.11
C LEU A 114 -17.12 -9.61 13.44
N VAL A 115 -17.07 -9.47 12.12
CA VAL A 115 -17.96 -8.60 11.35
C VAL A 115 -19.43 -9.00 11.52
N ARG A 116 -19.75 -10.31 11.49
CA ARG A 116 -21.11 -10.82 11.73
C ARG A 116 -21.64 -10.46 13.13
N ARG A 117 -20.77 -10.25 14.12
CA ARG A 117 -21.16 -9.88 15.49
C ARG A 117 -21.31 -8.36 15.69
N CYS A 118 -20.73 -7.56 14.80
CA CYS A 118 -20.80 -6.11 14.87
C CYS A 118 -22.19 -5.59 14.52
N HIS A 119 -22.55 -4.44 15.10
CA HIS A 119 -23.64 -3.62 14.58
C HIS A 119 -23.14 -2.85 13.36
N LYS A 120 -23.86 -2.94 12.25
CA LYS A 120 -23.54 -2.23 11.01
C LYS A 120 -24.42 -0.99 10.91
N ASP A 121 -23.79 0.17 10.76
CA ASP A 121 -24.44 1.46 10.50
C ASP A 121 -23.83 2.05 9.21
N GLY A 122 -24.57 1.97 8.11
CA GLY A 122 -24.04 2.27 6.78
C GLY A 122 -22.85 1.36 6.41
N ASP A 123 -21.70 1.96 6.15
CA ASP A 123 -20.43 1.28 5.84
C ASP A 123 -19.57 1.03 7.10
N ASP A 124 -19.98 1.54 8.26
CA ASP A 124 -19.24 1.45 9.51
C ASP A 124 -19.73 0.28 10.36
N TYR A 125 -18.78 -0.39 11.04
CA TYR A 125 -19.09 -1.47 11.97
C TYR A 125 -18.72 -1.06 13.39
N TYR A 126 -19.54 -1.46 14.35
CA TYR A 126 -19.36 -1.14 15.75
C TYR A 126 -19.48 -2.39 16.62
N LEU A 127 -18.65 -2.48 17.65
CA LEU A 127 -18.73 -3.50 18.69
C LEU A 127 -18.71 -2.81 20.06
N LEU A 128 -19.40 -3.38 21.04
CA LEU A 128 -19.33 -2.89 22.40
C LEU A 128 -18.09 -3.45 23.10
N LEU A 129 -17.25 -2.58 23.64
CA LEU A 129 -16.06 -2.91 24.41
C LEU A 129 -16.16 -2.32 25.82
N SER A 130 -15.76 -3.10 26.82
CA SER A 130 -15.72 -2.65 28.22
C SER A 130 -14.27 -2.59 28.71
N SER A 131 -13.98 -1.58 29.53
CA SER A 131 -12.75 -1.40 30.30
C SER A 131 -13.05 -1.47 31.81
N PRO A 132 -12.07 -1.25 32.71
CA PRO A 132 -12.32 -1.25 34.15
C PRO A 132 -13.29 -0.15 34.56
N THR A 133 -13.18 1.04 33.97
CA THR A 133 -14.00 2.21 34.33
C THR A 133 -15.17 2.50 33.39
N MET A 134 -15.20 1.92 32.20
CA MET A 134 -16.26 2.16 31.21
C MET A 134 -16.86 0.85 30.70
N LYS A 135 -18.18 0.68 30.84
CA LYS A 135 -18.88 -0.49 30.30
C LYS A 135 -19.55 -0.18 28.97
N ASN A 136 -19.54 -1.15 28.06
CA ASN A 136 -20.27 -1.14 26.80
C ASN A 136 -20.05 0.13 25.96
N LYS A 137 -18.79 0.56 25.83
CA LYS A 137 -18.44 1.66 24.93
C LYS A 137 -18.51 1.15 23.49
N PRO A 138 -19.25 1.81 22.57
CA PRO A 138 -19.17 1.49 21.16
C PRO A 138 -17.78 1.85 20.64
N VAL A 139 -17.07 0.87 20.09
CA VAL A 139 -15.80 1.04 19.40
C VAL A 139 -16.01 0.76 17.91
N GLN A 140 -15.32 1.54 17.07
CA GLN A 140 -15.42 1.39 15.62
C GLN A 140 -14.51 0.25 15.16
N ILE A 141 -15.08 -0.70 14.44
CA ILE A 141 -14.39 -1.81 13.79
C ILE A 141 -14.31 -1.47 12.30
N ARG A 142 -13.10 -1.42 11.74
CA ARG A 142 -12.89 -1.15 10.31
C ARG A 142 -12.12 -2.30 9.68
N PRO A 143 -12.84 -3.33 9.18
CA PRO A 143 -12.22 -4.37 8.38
C PRO A 143 -11.86 -3.83 6.99
N TRP A 144 -10.89 -4.46 6.32
CA TRP A 144 -10.54 -4.13 4.94
C TRP A 144 -11.05 -5.24 4.02
N ARG A 145 -11.98 -4.90 3.12
CA ARG A 145 -12.55 -5.86 2.17
C ARG A 145 -11.52 -6.17 1.08
N LEU A 146 -11.29 -7.45 0.79
CA LEU A 146 -10.34 -7.84 -0.26
C LEU A 146 -10.82 -7.42 -1.65
N ALA A 147 -12.14 -7.35 -1.87
CA ALA A 147 -12.72 -6.85 -3.11
C ALA A 147 -12.36 -5.37 -3.39
N ASP A 148 -12.02 -4.59 -2.36
CA ASP A 148 -11.68 -3.16 -2.51
C ASP A 148 -10.20 -2.93 -2.87
N ILE A 149 -9.39 -4.00 -2.97
CA ILE A 149 -7.96 -3.92 -3.30
C ILE A 149 -7.76 -3.46 -4.74
N SER A 150 -8.60 -3.90 -5.67
CA SER A 150 -8.44 -3.60 -7.08
C SER A 150 -9.76 -3.32 -7.77
N TYR A 151 -9.72 -2.38 -8.69
CA TYR A 151 -10.78 -2.08 -9.64
C TYR A 151 -10.26 -2.36 -11.05
N LYS A 152 -11.06 -3.04 -11.86
CA LYS A 152 -10.83 -3.24 -13.29
C LYS A 152 -12.09 -2.83 -14.04
N LEU A 153 -11.92 -2.07 -15.11
CA LEU A 153 -13.05 -1.66 -15.95
C LEU A 153 -13.67 -2.86 -16.70
N LEU A 154 -12.82 -3.75 -17.22
CA LEU A 154 -13.19 -4.99 -17.91
C LEU A 154 -12.21 -6.10 -17.51
N GLU A 155 -12.68 -7.35 -17.39
CA GLU A 155 -11.85 -8.47 -16.90
C GLU A 155 -10.71 -8.86 -17.86
N ASN A 156 -10.95 -8.76 -19.17
CA ASN A 156 -10.05 -9.24 -20.24
C ASN A 156 -9.30 -8.12 -20.98
N MET A 157 -9.16 -6.94 -20.36
CA MET A 157 -8.48 -5.83 -21.00
C MET A 157 -6.98 -5.86 -20.74
N ASP A 158 -6.19 -5.69 -21.80
CA ASP A 158 -4.74 -5.53 -21.70
C ASP A 158 -4.40 -4.16 -21.12
N LEU A 159 -3.65 -4.18 -20.02
CA LEU A 159 -3.20 -2.96 -19.34
C LEU A 159 -1.83 -2.55 -19.86
N ASP A 160 -1.76 -1.35 -20.42
CA ASP A 160 -0.48 -0.75 -20.79
C ASP A 160 0.18 -0.14 -19.54
N SER A 161 1.24 -0.81 -19.07
CA SER A 161 2.02 -0.35 -17.92
C SER A 161 2.66 1.03 -18.14
N ARG A 162 2.88 1.46 -19.40
CA ARG A 162 3.42 2.80 -19.72
C ARG A 162 2.42 3.92 -19.46
N ARG A 163 1.12 3.61 -19.32
CA ARG A 163 0.05 4.56 -18.96
C ARG A 163 -0.34 4.49 -17.48
N THR A 164 0.54 3.93 -16.66
CA THR A 164 0.30 3.75 -15.22
C THR A 164 0.95 4.85 -14.40
N VAL A 165 0.23 5.36 -13.42
CA VAL A 165 0.73 6.31 -12.42
C VAL A 165 0.84 5.64 -11.05
N PHE A 166 1.79 6.11 -10.25
CA PHE A 166 1.95 5.79 -8.86
C PHE A 166 1.44 6.96 -7.99
N ILE A 167 0.65 6.67 -6.98
CA ILE A 167 0.07 7.67 -6.07
C ILE A 167 0.54 7.36 -4.66
N GLY A 168 1.42 8.21 -4.13
CA GLY A 168 1.99 8.04 -2.79
C GLY A 168 1.16 8.74 -1.72
N GLY A 169 1.03 8.11 -0.54
CA GLY A 169 0.38 8.73 0.62
C GLY A 169 -1.15 8.66 0.61
N VAL A 170 -1.73 7.77 -0.19
CA VAL A 170 -3.17 7.47 -0.22
C VAL A 170 -3.69 7.14 1.18
N PRO A 171 -4.82 7.71 1.65
CA PRO A 171 -5.44 7.30 2.90
C PRO A 171 -5.73 5.79 2.90
N ARG A 172 -5.31 5.06 3.93
CA ARG A 172 -5.47 3.58 3.99
C ARG A 172 -6.90 3.06 3.77
N PRO A 173 -7.98 3.79 4.16
CA PRO A 173 -9.33 3.31 3.88
C PRO A 173 -9.83 3.58 2.45
N THR A 174 -9.00 4.14 1.57
CA THR A 174 -9.39 4.45 0.18
C THR A 174 -9.59 3.15 -0.60
N LYS A 175 -10.81 2.91 -1.09
CA LYS A 175 -11.15 1.78 -1.96
C LYS A 175 -10.64 2.02 -3.39
N ALA A 176 -10.20 0.98 -4.09
CA ALA A 176 -9.72 1.11 -5.46
C ALA A 176 -10.77 1.69 -6.42
N GLY A 177 -12.03 1.26 -6.29
CA GLY A 177 -13.13 1.75 -7.12
C GLY A 177 -13.49 3.22 -6.87
N ASP A 178 -13.36 3.70 -5.63
CA ASP A 178 -13.55 5.13 -5.31
C ASP A 178 -12.42 5.97 -5.93
N LEU A 179 -11.17 5.49 -5.84
CA LEU A 179 -10.02 6.15 -6.43
C LEU A 179 -10.10 6.21 -7.97
N ALA A 180 -10.53 5.12 -8.60
CA ALA A 180 -10.73 5.07 -10.05
C ALA A 180 -11.75 6.11 -10.51
N ARG A 181 -12.94 6.15 -9.88
CA ARG A 181 -13.99 7.14 -10.20
C ARG A 181 -13.56 8.58 -9.97
N LEU A 182 -12.77 8.83 -8.93
CA LEU A 182 -12.22 10.16 -8.66
C LEU A 182 -11.29 10.62 -9.80
N LEU A 183 -10.34 9.78 -10.18
CA LEU A 183 -9.35 10.13 -11.20
C LEU A 183 -9.96 10.16 -12.60
N GLU A 184 -10.94 9.31 -12.87
CA GLU A 184 -11.69 9.31 -14.12
C GLU A 184 -12.36 10.65 -14.37
N ARG A 185 -13.02 11.21 -13.35
CA ARG A 185 -13.66 12.53 -13.43
C ARG A 185 -12.69 13.68 -13.66
N LEU A 186 -11.44 13.55 -13.22
CA LEU A 186 -10.45 14.62 -13.26
C LEU A 186 -9.60 14.59 -14.53
N TYR A 187 -9.22 13.40 -14.99
CA TYR A 187 -8.20 13.24 -16.03
C TYR A 187 -8.67 12.42 -17.23
N GLY A 188 -9.69 11.57 -17.07
CA GLY A 188 -10.22 10.69 -18.12
C GLY A 188 -10.19 9.21 -17.74
N CYS A 189 -10.78 8.38 -18.61
CA CYS A 189 -11.12 6.99 -18.33
C CYS A 189 -10.00 6.17 -17.67
N VAL A 190 -10.35 5.49 -16.58
CA VAL A 190 -9.44 4.65 -15.79
C VAL A 190 -9.73 3.17 -16.09
N CYS A 191 -8.71 2.47 -16.57
CA CYS A 191 -8.78 1.05 -16.88
C CYS A 191 -8.62 0.17 -15.65
N TYR A 192 -7.75 0.58 -14.74
CA TYR A 192 -7.37 -0.17 -13.55
C TYR A 192 -6.97 0.76 -12.42
N ALA A 193 -7.34 0.41 -11.19
CA ALA A 193 -6.76 0.97 -9.98
C ALA A 193 -6.46 -0.16 -9.00
N GLY A 194 -5.29 -0.12 -8.36
CA GLY A 194 -4.85 -1.10 -7.37
C GLY A 194 -4.28 -0.40 -6.15
N ILE A 195 -4.78 -0.75 -4.97
CA ILE A 195 -4.21 -0.32 -3.70
C ILE A 195 -2.98 -1.19 -3.40
N ASP A 196 -1.85 -0.56 -3.10
CA ASP A 196 -0.66 -1.28 -2.70
C ASP A 196 -0.87 -1.82 -1.28
N ILE A 197 -0.78 -3.15 -1.16
CA ILE A 197 -1.02 -3.89 0.07
C ILE A 197 0.26 -4.55 0.58
N ASP A 198 0.27 -4.87 1.87
CA ASP A 198 1.20 -5.85 2.42
C ASP A 198 0.86 -7.25 1.87
N PRO A 199 1.81 -8.00 1.30
CA PRO A 199 1.52 -9.28 0.65
C PRO A 199 1.05 -10.35 1.65
N GLU A 200 1.48 -10.28 2.90
CA GLU A 200 1.14 -11.27 3.93
C GLU A 200 -0.22 -10.96 4.58
N LEU A 201 -0.44 -9.68 4.91
CA LEU A 201 -1.65 -9.24 5.61
C LEU A 201 -2.77 -8.82 4.68
N LYS A 202 -2.48 -8.65 3.38
CA LYS A 202 -3.38 -8.07 2.36
C LYS A 202 -3.97 -6.72 2.78
N TYR A 203 -3.23 -5.95 3.57
CA TYR A 203 -3.70 -4.71 4.19
C TYR A 203 -3.06 -3.46 3.54
N PRO A 204 -3.80 -2.36 3.32
CA PRO A 204 -3.29 -1.17 2.61
C PRO A 204 -2.04 -0.53 3.23
N LYS A 205 -1.03 -0.27 2.41
CA LYS A 205 0.22 0.41 2.79
C LYS A 205 0.14 1.94 2.65
N GLY A 206 -0.90 2.45 1.98
CA GLY A 206 -1.11 3.88 1.75
C GLY A 206 -0.47 4.40 0.46
N ALA A 207 -0.45 3.56 -0.57
CA ALA A 207 -0.10 3.92 -1.93
C ALA A 207 -1.03 3.19 -2.90
N ALA A 208 -1.08 3.64 -4.15
CA ALA A 208 -1.87 3.02 -5.19
C ALA A 208 -1.22 3.15 -6.57
N ARG A 209 -1.61 2.27 -7.49
CA ARG A 209 -1.27 2.31 -8.91
C ARG A 209 -2.55 2.45 -9.72
N VAL A 210 -2.54 3.30 -10.74
CA VAL A 210 -3.71 3.57 -11.58
C VAL A 210 -3.31 3.61 -13.04
N THR A 211 -3.97 2.83 -13.88
CA THR A 211 -3.71 2.75 -15.33
C THR A 211 -4.82 3.44 -16.09
N PHE A 212 -4.46 4.39 -16.96
CA PHE A 212 -5.41 5.13 -17.79
C PHE A 212 -5.63 4.47 -19.15
N ALA A 213 -6.83 4.66 -19.70
CA ALA A 213 -7.19 4.15 -21.03
C ALA A 213 -6.40 4.83 -22.15
N THR A 214 -6.09 6.12 -22.00
CA THR A 214 -5.44 6.93 -23.04
C THR A 214 -4.17 7.59 -22.52
N THR A 215 -3.21 7.80 -23.42
CA THR A 215 -1.98 8.53 -23.12
C THR A 215 -2.28 9.98 -22.70
N ALA A 216 -3.32 10.60 -23.28
CA ALA A 216 -3.75 11.95 -22.92
C ALA A 216 -4.19 12.05 -21.45
N ALA A 217 -4.99 11.10 -20.96
CA ALA A 217 -5.41 11.07 -19.55
C ALA A 217 -4.23 10.82 -18.60
N PHE A 218 -3.32 9.93 -18.99
CA PHE A 218 -2.06 9.70 -18.26
C PHE A 218 -1.22 10.98 -18.15
N ILE A 219 -0.96 11.69 -19.26
CA ILE A 219 -0.19 12.95 -19.28
C ILE A 219 -0.89 14.02 -18.44
N ALA A 220 -2.22 14.14 -18.53
CA ALA A 220 -3.00 15.07 -17.72
C ALA A 220 -2.83 14.81 -16.22
N ALA A 221 -2.84 13.54 -15.80
CA ALA A 221 -2.63 13.15 -14.41
C ALA A 221 -1.21 13.47 -13.89
N ILE A 222 -0.17 13.20 -14.69
CA ILE A 222 1.21 13.55 -14.33
C ILE A 222 1.39 15.07 -14.24
N THR A 223 0.83 15.81 -15.20
CA THR A 223 0.87 17.28 -15.23
C THR A 223 0.17 17.88 -14.02
N GLY A 224 -0.97 17.30 -13.61
CA GLY A 224 -1.71 17.73 -12.42
C GLY A 224 -0.93 17.57 -11.12
N ARG A 225 0.00 16.60 -11.05
CA ARG A 225 0.96 16.28 -9.98
C ARG A 225 0.39 15.99 -8.60
N PHE A 226 -0.68 16.64 -8.18
CA PHE A 226 -1.32 16.48 -6.89
C PHE A 226 -2.83 16.36 -7.05
N VAL A 227 -3.42 15.47 -6.26
CA VAL A 227 -4.87 15.31 -6.19
C VAL A 227 -5.33 15.25 -4.74
N ASN A 228 -6.54 15.72 -4.46
CA ASN A 228 -7.16 15.61 -3.15
C ASN A 228 -8.02 14.34 -3.11
N ILE A 229 -7.65 13.40 -2.25
CA ILE A 229 -8.47 12.22 -1.96
C ILE A 229 -9.31 12.51 -0.72
N ILE A 230 -10.62 12.36 -0.85
CA ILE A 230 -11.59 12.53 0.22
C ILE A 230 -12.01 11.13 0.69
N CYS A 231 -11.81 10.81 1.96
CA CYS A 231 -12.14 9.51 2.54
C CYS A 231 -12.53 9.67 4.01
N GLY A 232 -13.76 9.27 4.37
CA GLY A 232 -14.25 9.30 5.76
C GLY A 232 -14.16 10.68 6.42
N GLY A 233 -14.55 11.74 5.69
CA GLY A 233 -14.49 13.13 6.18
C GLY A 233 -13.10 13.77 6.17
N ILE A 234 -12.05 13.02 5.85
CA ILE A 234 -10.68 13.53 5.74
C ILE A 234 -10.37 13.82 4.27
N THR A 235 -9.90 15.04 4.00
CA THR A 235 -9.32 15.39 2.70
C THR A 235 -7.81 15.37 2.81
N LYS A 236 -7.15 14.55 1.98
CA LYS A 236 -5.69 14.46 1.93
C LYS A 236 -5.19 14.75 0.53
N ARG A 237 -4.27 15.72 0.43
CA ARG A 237 -3.53 16.00 -0.81
C ARG A 237 -2.41 14.97 -0.97
N VAL A 238 -2.40 14.27 -2.10
CA VAL A 238 -1.44 13.21 -2.43
C VAL A 238 -0.73 13.53 -3.73
N GLU A 239 0.48 13.00 -3.89
CA GLU A 239 1.32 13.22 -5.07
C GLU A 239 1.15 12.07 -6.08
N ILE A 240 0.97 12.44 -7.35
CA ILE A 240 0.94 11.55 -8.52
C ILE A 240 2.32 11.59 -9.18
N LYS A 241 2.87 10.42 -9.49
CA LYS A 241 4.15 10.23 -10.19
C LYS A 241 3.97 9.22 -11.32
N PRO A 242 4.78 9.28 -12.39
CA PRO A 242 4.85 8.19 -13.35
C PRO A 242 5.23 6.89 -12.64
N TYR A 243 4.60 5.78 -13.01
CA TYR A 243 5.03 4.47 -12.55
C TYR A 243 6.29 4.05 -13.31
N VAL A 244 7.39 3.83 -12.58
CA VAL A 244 8.66 3.40 -13.18
C VAL A 244 8.68 1.87 -13.23
N MET A 245 8.73 1.33 -14.45
CA MET A 245 8.79 -0.10 -14.74
C MET A 245 10.23 -0.61 -14.68
N ASP A 246 10.37 -1.90 -14.40
CA ASP A 246 11.64 -2.62 -14.49
C ASP A 246 11.90 -3.08 -15.94
N GLU A 247 13.16 -3.38 -16.25
CA GLU A 247 13.57 -4.10 -17.47
C GLU A 247 13.07 -3.46 -18.78
N GLN A 248 12.99 -2.13 -18.82
CA GLN A 248 12.61 -1.41 -20.03
C GLN A 248 13.82 -1.21 -20.94
N MET A 249 13.63 -1.36 -22.25
CA MET A 249 14.65 -0.99 -23.23
C MET A 249 14.73 0.54 -23.36
N CYS A 250 15.88 1.04 -23.82
CA CYS A 250 16.04 2.45 -24.16
C CYS A 250 15.06 2.83 -25.28
N ASP A 251 14.23 3.85 -25.08
CA ASP A 251 13.24 4.28 -26.07
C ASP A 251 13.87 4.98 -27.29
N GLU A 252 15.14 5.36 -27.21
CA GLU A 252 15.87 6.02 -28.31
C GLU A 252 16.64 5.06 -29.21
N CYS A 253 17.31 4.06 -28.62
CA CYS A 253 18.21 3.17 -29.36
C CYS A 253 17.80 1.69 -29.32
N TYR A 254 16.78 1.33 -28.54
CA TYR A 254 16.28 -0.04 -28.41
C TYR A 254 17.37 -1.08 -28.09
N GLY A 255 18.42 -0.70 -27.35
CA GLY A 255 19.52 -1.61 -26.99
C GLY A 255 20.76 -1.52 -27.88
N ALA A 256 20.62 -0.95 -29.09
CA ALA A 256 21.70 -0.92 -30.10
C ALA A 256 22.99 -0.22 -29.65
N ARG A 257 22.86 0.73 -28.71
CA ARG A 257 24.00 1.51 -28.17
C ARG A 257 24.49 1.02 -26.81
N CYS A 258 23.83 0.05 -26.19
CA CYS A 258 24.15 -0.42 -24.85
C CYS A 258 24.26 -1.95 -24.75
N ALA A 259 24.59 -2.61 -25.86
CA ALA A 259 24.74 -4.08 -25.94
C ALA A 259 23.50 -4.80 -25.39
N ASP A 260 22.31 -4.36 -25.80
CA ASP A 260 21.00 -4.89 -25.41
C ASP A 260 20.72 -4.89 -23.90
N LYS A 261 21.47 -4.10 -23.13
CA LYS A 261 21.15 -3.83 -21.73
C LYS A 261 19.88 -2.98 -21.61
N TYR A 262 19.12 -3.24 -20.56
CA TYR A 262 17.99 -2.41 -20.16
C TYR A 262 18.42 -0.97 -19.83
N ALA A 263 17.49 -0.04 -20.01
CA ALA A 263 17.65 1.36 -19.68
C ALA A 263 17.94 1.54 -18.19
N ALA A 264 19.00 2.29 -17.89
CA ALA A 264 19.41 2.61 -16.52
C ALA A 264 18.62 3.79 -15.93
N TYR A 265 18.07 4.66 -16.80
CA TYR A 265 17.46 5.92 -16.42
C TYR A 265 16.04 6.04 -16.94
N PHE A 266 15.16 6.60 -16.12
CA PHE A 266 13.85 7.07 -16.55
C PHE A 266 13.75 8.58 -16.33
N CYS A 267 13.35 9.32 -17.36
CA CYS A 267 13.08 10.76 -17.26
C CYS A 267 11.62 10.98 -16.86
N GLY A 268 11.38 11.43 -15.62
CA GLY A 268 10.03 11.67 -15.12
C GLY A 268 9.42 13.03 -15.50
N ASP A 269 10.10 13.83 -16.31
CA ASP A 269 9.57 15.12 -16.78
C ASP A 269 8.47 14.88 -17.82
N VAL A 270 7.38 15.67 -17.75
CA VAL A 270 6.20 15.54 -18.63
C VAL A 270 6.56 15.67 -20.11
N SER A 271 7.57 16.48 -20.44
CA SER A 271 8.02 16.67 -21.82
C SER A 271 8.87 15.52 -22.35
N CYS A 272 9.26 14.57 -21.49
CA CYS A 272 10.16 13.46 -21.83
C CYS A 272 9.50 12.09 -21.58
N LEU A 273 9.18 11.72 -20.33
CA LEU A 273 8.51 10.46 -19.95
C LEU A 273 9.06 9.18 -20.63
N GLN A 274 10.38 9.11 -20.82
CA GLN A 274 11.06 8.06 -21.58
C GLN A 274 12.16 7.36 -20.77
N TYR A 275 12.50 6.15 -21.20
CA TYR A 275 13.60 5.34 -20.70
C TYR A 275 14.86 5.52 -21.55
N PHE A 276 16.01 5.69 -20.90
CA PHE A 276 17.29 5.93 -21.56
C PHE A 276 18.39 5.01 -21.02
N CYS A 277 19.22 4.49 -21.93
CA CYS A 277 20.55 4.03 -21.55
C CYS A 277 21.47 5.23 -21.25
N GLU A 278 22.64 4.98 -20.67
CA GLU A 278 23.55 6.05 -20.25
C GLU A 278 23.95 6.96 -21.41
N GLU A 279 24.38 6.37 -22.53
CA GLU A 279 24.82 7.15 -23.70
C GLU A 279 23.69 8.00 -24.29
N CYS A 280 22.46 7.48 -24.37
CA CYS A 280 21.32 8.23 -24.89
C CYS A 280 20.86 9.32 -23.93
N TRP A 281 20.98 9.10 -22.62
CA TRP A 281 20.73 10.13 -21.62
C TRP A 281 21.68 11.31 -21.83
N ASP A 282 22.98 11.05 -21.92
CA ASP A 282 23.97 12.13 -22.05
C ASP A 282 23.80 12.91 -23.36
N GLN A 283 23.55 12.22 -24.47
CA GLN A 283 23.31 12.87 -25.75
C GLN A 283 22.11 13.80 -25.71
N ARG A 284 20.99 13.40 -25.10
CA ARG A 284 19.75 14.17 -25.14
C ARG A 284 19.61 15.17 -23.99
N HIS A 285 20.01 14.80 -22.77
CA HIS A 285 19.79 15.60 -21.56
C HIS A 285 20.96 16.49 -21.17
N ASN A 286 22.20 16.18 -21.58
CA ASN A 286 23.34 17.07 -21.30
C ASN A 286 23.65 18.02 -22.47
N SER A 287 23.18 17.72 -23.69
CA SER A 287 23.52 18.51 -24.88
C SER A 287 22.48 19.57 -25.23
N ASP A 288 21.21 19.33 -24.92
CA ASP A 288 20.13 20.28 -25.21
C ASP A 288 19.78 21.11 -23.97
N LYS A 289 19.73 22.44 -24.14
CA LYS A 289 19.40 23.38 -23.06
C LYS A 289 18.01 23.16 -22.48
N ILE A 290 17.08 22.59 -23.27
CA ILE A 290 15.71 22.31 -22.81
C ILE A 290 15.71 21.20 -21.77
N TYR A 291 16.55 20.18 -21.96
CA TYR A 291 16.52 18.94 -21.18
C TYR A 291 17.52 18.92 -20.01
N ILE A 292 18.42 19.91 -19.92
CA ILE A 292 19.47 19.97 -18.88
C ILE A 292 18.94 20.08 -17.45
N ALA A 293 17.72 20.59 -17.27
CA ALA A 293 17.07 20.69 -15.97
C ALA A 293 16.39 19.38 -15.52
N HIS A 294 16.22 18.42 -16.44
CA HIS A 294 15.59 17.15 -16.15
C HIS A 294 16.50 16.29 -15.28
N LYS A 295 15.88 15.47 -14.43
CA LYS A 295 16.60 14.63 -13.46
C LYS A 295 16.32 13.15 -13.73
N PRO A 296 17.36 12.31 -13.78
CA PRO A 296 17.14 10.89 -13.99
C PRO A 296 16.60 10.24 -12.71
N LEU A 297 15.63 9.35 -12.90
CA LEU A 297 15.13 8.43 -11.90
C LEU A 297 15.78 7.07 -12.13
N VAL A 298 16.39 6.51 -11.10
CA VAL A 298 17.01 5.18 -11.11
C VAL A 298 16.26 4.28 -10.14
N ARG A 299 15.98 3.06 -10.59
CA ARG A 299 15.38 2.02 -9.77
C ARG A 299 16.47 1.11 -9.22
N LEU A 300 16.53 0.98 -7.89
CA LEU A 300 17.48 0.15 -7.14
C LEU A 300 16.67 -0.83 -6.28
N GLY A 301 16.36 -2.00 -6.84
CA GLY A 301 15.35 -2.89 -6.26
C GLY A 301 14.00 -2.18 -6.17
N ASP A 302 13.35 -2.22 -5.00
CA ASP A 302 12.04 -1.58 -4.77
C ASP A 302 12.10 -0.06 -4.60
N GLN A 303 13.28 0.55 -4.58
CA GLN A 303 13.44 1.99 -4.37
C GLN A 303 13.68 2.74 -5.67
N ILE A 304 12.96 3.83 -5.86
CA ILE A 304 13.21 4.80 -6.94
C ILE A 304 13.94 5.99 -6.33
N LYS A 305 15.15 6.28 -6.82
CA LYS A 305 15.96 7.42 -6.41
C LYS A 305 16.09 8.41 -7.55
N MET A 306 15.85 9.68 -7.24
CA MET A 306 16.18 10.78 -8.15
C MET A 306 17.65 11.14 -7.96
N LEU A 307 18.42 11.14 -9.03
CA LEU A 307 19.79 11.61 -8.99
C LEU A 307 19.83 13.14 -9.12
N PRO A 308 20.63 13.84 -8.29
CA PRO A 308 20.70 15.30 -8.31
C PRO A 308 21.43 15.87 -9.54
N GLN A 309 22.24 15.06 -10.23
CA GLN A 309 22.98 15.42 -11.44
C GLN A 309 23.04 14.22 -12.39
N GLY A 310 23.22 14.47 -13.70
CA GLY A 310 23.47 13.43 -14.69
C GLY A 310 24.73 12.60 -14.35
N PRO A 311 24.83 11.36 -14.84
CA PRO A 311 25.81 10.37 -14.39
C PRO A 311 27.28 10.82 -14.51
N HIS A 312 27.58 11.75 -15.43
CA HIS A 312 28.96 12.18 -15.68
C HIS A 312 29.58 13.17 -14.69
N LEU A 313 28.85 13.67 -13.68
CA LEU A 313 29.44 14.56 -12.67
C LEU A 313 29.85 13.85 -11.37
N LYS A 314 29.63 12.54 -11.23
CA LYS A 314 30.21 11.73 -10.14
C LYS A 314 30.58 10.33 -10.64
N TYR A 315 31.82 9.92 -10.32
CA TYR A 315 32.48 8.62 -10.52
C TYR A 315 33.36 8.44 -11.78
N PRO A 316 34.58 9.00 -11.81
CA PRO A 316 35.70 8.16 -12.23
C PRO A 316 35.91 7.11 -11.13
N PHE A 317 36.10 5.84 -11.50
CA PHE A 317 36.50 4.73 -10.60
C PHE A 317 35.36 3.93 -9.94
N VAL A 318 34.71 3.05 -10.72
CA VAL A 318 34.55 1.63 -10.35
C VAL A 318 34.60 0.81 -11.64
N GLN A 319 35.80 0.44 -12.06
CA GLN A 319 36.03 -0.63 -13.03
C GLN A 319 37.08 -1.55 -12.40
N LYS A 320 36.82 -2.87 -12.42
CA LYS A 320 37.49 -4.02 -11.78
C LYS A 320 36.64 -4.61 -10.64
N ASP A 321 36.23 -5.87 -10.61
CA ASP A 321 36.48 -7.06 -11.43
C ASP A 321 35.29 -8.01 -11.17
N LEU A 322 34.62 -8.50 -12.20
CA LEU A 322 33.86 -9.75 -12.12
C LEU A 322 34.34 -10.65 -13.26
N HIS A 323 35.51 -11.24 -13.05
CA HIS A 323 35.90 -12.43 -13.81
C HIS A 323 35.04 -13.60 -13.32
N ILE A 324 34.25 -14.13 -14.23
CA ILE A 324 33.56 -15.41 -14.13
C ILE A 324 34.65 -16.48 -14.04
N CYS A 325 34.81 -17.11 -12.87
CA CYS A 325 35.55 -18.35 -12.75
C CYS A 325 34.55 -19.50 -12.87
N GLU A 326 34.50 -20.12 -14.05
CA GLU A 326 33.96 -21.48 -14.22
C GLU A 326 34.85 -22.49 -13.48
N GLY A 327 34.22 -23.50 -12.88
CA GLY A 327 34.86 -24.47 -12.02
C GLY A 327 35.50 -25.66 -12.76
N PHE A 328 36.47 -26.24 -12.06
CA PHE A 328 36.91 -27.66 -12.08
C PHE A 328 37.42 -28.29 -13.39
N GLN A 329 38.74 -28.56 -13.47
CA GLN A 329 39.30 -29.89 -13.19
C GLN A 329 40.86 -29.95 -13.26
N CYS A 330 41.42 -30.58 -12.21
CA CYS A 330 42.47 -31.61 -12.17
C CYS A 330 43.95 -31.38 -12.60
N VAL A 331 44.81 -31.87 -11.68
CA VAL A 331 46.15 -32.48 -11.78
C VAL A 331 47.39 -31.58 -11.67
N GLY A 332 48.19 -31.84 -10.63
CA GLY A 332 49.64 -32.06 -10.84
C GLY A 332 50.64 -31.18 -10.10
N GLN A 333 51.11 -31.68 -8.94
CA GLN A 333 52.52 -31.78 -8.51
C GLN A 333 53.44 -30.54 -8.38
N ARG A 334 54.04 -30.46 -7.16
CA ARG A 334 55.46 -30.14 -6.84
C ARG A 334 55.88 -28.67 -7.09
N THR A 335 56.64 -27.95 -6.25
CA THR A 335 57.62 -28.30 -5.20
C THR A 335 57.98 -27.04 -4.40
N CYS A 336 58.60 -27.27 -3.24
CA CYS A 336 59.13 -26.38 -2.21
C CYS A 336 59.80 -25.04 -2.58
N PHE A 337 59.79 -24.18 -1.55
CA PHE A 337 60.84 -23.29 -0.98
C PHE A 337 60.28 -21.85 -0.85
N SER A 338 60.50 -21.04 0.19
CA SER A 338 61.05 -21.20 1.55
C SER A 338 60.95 -19.82 2.24
N LEU A 339 60.63 -19.80 3.54
CA LEU A 339 61.08 -18.84 4.57
C LEU A 339 60.84 -17.32 4.39
N ARG A 340 59.88 -16.75 5.12
CA ARG A 340 60.08 -15.96 6.38
C ARG A 340 58.85 -15.12 6.74
N GLN A 341 58.31 -15.40 7.93
CA GLN A 341 57.52 -14.47 8.78
C GLN A 341 58.50 -13.54 9.55
N PRO A 342 58.05 -12.69 10.51
CA PRO A 342 56.99 -11.68 10.51
C PRO A 342 57.43 -10.35 11.21
N THR A 343 56.65 -9.27 11.11
CA THR A 343 56.50 -8.22 12.16
C THR A 343 55.29 -7.34 11.80
N ARG A 344 54.12 -7.48 12.46
CA ARG A 344 53.62 -6.86 13.70
C ARG A 344 53.49 -5.33 13.71
N CYS A 345 52.21 -4.91 13.76
CA CYS A 345 51.56 -3.86 14.56
C CYS A 345 52.13 -2.43 14.55
N PHE A 346 51.38 -1.45 14.04
CA PHE A 346 50.25 -0.78 14.71
C PHE A 346 49.26 -0.24 13.67
#